data_AF-R6DHZ2-F1
#
_entry.id   AF-R6DHZ2-F1
#
_cell.length_a   1.000
_cell.length_b   1.000
_cell.length_c   1.000
_cell.angle_alpha   90.00
_cell.angle_beta   90.00
_cell.angle_gamma   90.00
#
_symmetry.space_group_name_H-M   'P 1'
#
loop_
_entity.id
_entity.type
_entity.pdbx_description
1 polymer ?
#
loop_
_entity_poly.entity_id
_entity_poly.type
_entity_poly.pdbx_seq_one_letter_code
_entity_poly.pdbx_strand_id
1 'polypeptide(L)'
;MIPDTNVSYPILQHSKYDTYYLNHNLNGSTGYPGCIFSKPQSKKDFTDALLILYGHNMRNGTMFGALRQLDKSDFVKKVYFIYIITPTSKILYRIRSSAVWCNKDILYTFSNTPDSIYHFVRAIDLHGTSQSKILLLDASKDKKSQWLVLSTCGSDSKTRFFIIAQKQNEWRK
;
A
#
# COMPACT_ATOMS: atom_id res chain seq x y z
N MET A 1 1.65 -8.83 -6.48
CA MET A 1 2.91 -8.66 -7.26
C MET A 1 2.90 -7.33 -8.01
N ILE A 2 4.08 -6.81 -8.32
CA ILE A 2 4.28 -5.63 -9.18
C ILE A 2 5.26 -6.05 -10.28
N PRO A 3 4.85 -6.11 -11.56
CA PRO A 3 5.76 -6.44 -12.66
C PRO A 3 6.99 -5.53 -12.69
N ASP A 4 8.10 -6.04 -13.21
CA ASP A 4 9.39 -5.32 -13.30
C ASP A 4 9.99 -4.91 -11.95
N THR A 5 9.56 -5.57 -10.88
CA THR A 5 10.12 -5.43 -9.52
C THR A 5 10.24 -6.81 -8.87
N ASN A 6 10.98 -6.87 -7.75
CA ASN A 6 11.06 -8.09 -6.92
C ASN A 6 9.86 -8.24 -5.97
N VAL A 7 8.82 -7.39 -6.09
CA VAL A 7 7.63 -7.44 -5.23
C VAL A 7 6.69 -8.54 -5.74
N SER A 8 6.87 -9.75 -5.19
CA SER A 8 5.95 -10.87 -5.39
C SER A 8 5.88 -11.68 -4.10
N TYR A 9 4.99 -11.27 -3.20
CA TYR A 9 4.88 -11.83 -1.85
C TYR A 9 3.43 -12.24 -1.53
N PRO A 10 3.24 -13.25 -0.68
CA PRO A 10 1.94 -13.49 -0.07
C PRO A 10 1.53 -12.31 0.82
N ILE A 11 0.23 -12.08 0.92
CA ILE A 11 -0.36 -11.09 1.84
C ILE A 11 -0.92 -11.87 3.02
N LEU A 12 -0.41 -11.60 4.21
CA LEU A 12 -0.88 -12.24 5.45
C LEU A 12 -1.75 -11.29 6.27
N GLN A 13 -2.56 -11.85 7.14
CA GLN A 13 -3.35 -11.08 8.10
C GLN A 13 -3.48 -11.89 9.39
N HIS A 14 -3.07 -11.32 10.51
CA HIS A 14 -3.27 -11.95 11.81
C HIS A 14 -4.70 -11.64 12.28
N SER A 15 -5.38 -12.61 12.91
CA SER A 15 -6.79 -12.47 13.32
C SER A 15 -7.02 -11.40 14.39
N LYS A 16 -5.99 -11.13 15.22
CA LYS A 16 -6.09 -10.26 16.40
C LYS A 16 -5.09 -9.09 16.46
N TYR A 17 -3.92 -9.23 15.84
CA TYR A 17 -2.77 -8.36 16.13
C TYR A 17 -2.33 -7.62 14.86
N ASP A 18 -2.43 -6.30 14.88
CA ASP A 18 -2.14 -5.44 13.73
C ASP A 18 -0.68 -5.44 13.28
N THR A 19 0.25 -5.89 14.13
CA THR A 19 1.71 -5.79 13.88
C THR A 19 2.43 -7.13 13.96
N TYR A 20 1.72 -8.25 14.11
CA TYR A 20 2.33 -9.58 14.26
C TYR A 20 3.34 -9.88 13.15
N TYR A 21 2.96 -9.65 11.89
CA TYR A 21 3.80 -9.93 10.72
C TYR A 21 4.88 -8.88 10.44
N LEU A 22 5.03 -7.89 11.32
CA LEU A 22 6.18 -7.00 11.30
C LEU A 22 7.46 -7.79 11.66
N ASN A 23 7.40 -8.64 12.69
CA ASN A 23 8.54 -9.41 13.17
C ASN A 23 8.32 -10.92 13.15
N HIS A 24 7.37 -11.41 12.35
CA HIS A 24 7.13 -12.84 12.14
C HIS A 24 7.13 -13.18 10.66
N ASN A 25 7.83 -14.26 10.33
CA ASN A 25 7.97 -14.81 8.99
C ASN A 25 6.83 -15.80 8.67
N LEU A 26 6.73 -16.21 7.41
CA LEU A 26 5.73 -17.17 6.91
C LEU A 26 5.70 -18.50 7.67
N ASN A 27 6.86 -18.97 8.15
CA ASN A 27 6.98 -20.20 8.92
C ASN A 27 6.76 -20.00 10.43
N GLY A 28 6.34 -18.81 10.87
CA GLY A 28 6.14 -18.46 12.27
C GLY A 28 7.40 -18.09 13.05
N SER A 29 8.60 -18.19 12.44
CA SER A 29 9.84 -17.72 13.09
C SER A 29 9.84 -16.21 13.29
N THR A 30 10.48 -15.76 14.37
CA THR A 30 10.59 -14.34 14.70
C THR A 30 11.80 -13.68 14.02
N GLY A 31 11.70 -12.38 13.76
CA GLY A 31 12.75 -11.56 13.18
C GLY A 31 12.47 -11.13 11.73
N TYR A 32 13.53 -10.66 11.08
CA TYR A 32 13.49 -10.24 9.67
C TYR A 32 13.37 -11.44 8.71
N PRO A 33 12.84 -11.22 7.49
CA PRO A 33 12.35 -9.94 6.94
C PRO A 33 10.89 -9.60 7.29
N GLY A 34 10.20 -10.42 8.10
CA GLY A 34 8.76 -10.30 8.32
C GLY A 34 7.97 -10.66 7.06
N CYS A 35 6.72 -10.18 6.95
CA CYS A 35 5.87 -10.44 5.79
C CYS A 35 5.24 -9.16 5.22
N ILE A 36 4.63 -9.27 4.03
CA ILE A 36 3.65 -8.29 3.58
C ILE A 36 2.31 -8.61 4.22
N PHE A 37 1.67 -7.64 4.85
CA PHE A 37 0.46 -7.91 5.63
C PHE A 37 -0.58 -6.80 5.54
N SER A 38 -1.84 -7.18 5.75
CA SER A 38 -2.92 -6.25 6.11
C SER A 38 -3.21 -6.34 7.60
N LYS A 39 -3.87 -5.31 8.13
CA LYS A 39 -4.35 -5.33 9.52
C LYS A 39 -5.71 -6.03 9.63
N PRO A 40 -6.10 -6.57 10.80
CA PRO A 40 -7.38 -7.27 10.99
C PRO A 40 -8.63 -6.41 10.69
N GLN A 41 -8.53 -5.08 10.70
CA GLN A 41 -9.63 -4.19 10.33
C GLN A 41 -9.90 -4.15 8.81
N SER A 42 -8.96 -4.62 7.98
CA SER A 42 -9.16 -4.76 6.53
C SER A 42 -9.91 -6.05 6.21
N LYS A 43 -10.79 -6.01 5.21
CA LYS A 43 -11.53 -7.19 4.75
C LYS A 43 -10.63 -8.12 3.95
N LYS A 44 -10.74 -9.43 4.22
CA LYS A 44 -9.96 -10.48 3.53
C LYS A 44 -10.34 -10.68 2.06
N ASP A 45 -11.52 -10.19 1.66
CA ASP A 45 -11.98 -10.21 0.27
C ASP A 45 -11.51 -8.99 -0.54
N PHE A 46 -10.76 -8.07 0.09
CA PHE A 46 -10.22 -6.85 -0.51
C PHE A 46 -11.30 -5.91 -1.09
N THR A 47 -12.51 -5.93 -0.50
CA THR A 47 -13.61 -5.02 -0.87
C THR A 47 -13.58 -3.67 -0.14
N ASP A 48 -12.53 -3.40 0.63
CA ASP A 48 -12.33 -2.12 1.31
C ASP A 48 -12.32 -0.93 0.33
N ALA A 49 -12.82 0.22 0.78
CA ALA A 49 -12.66 1.46 0.04
C ALA A 49 -11.19 1.90 0.04
N LEU A 50 -10.52 1.73 1.18
CA LEU A 50 -9.09 1.97 1.34
C LEU A 50 -8.41 0.74 1.95
N LEU A 51 -7.78 -0.06 1.11
CA LEU A 51 -6.94 -1.18 1.52
C LEU A 51 -5.52 -0.69 1.79
N ILE A 52 -4.94 -1.08 2.92
CA ILE A 52 -3.54 -0.76 3.25
C ILE A 52 -2.77 -2.04 3.48
N LEU A 53 -1.69 -2.19 2.73
CA LEU A 53 -0.71 -3.26 2.92
C LEU A 53 0.57 -2.67 3.48
N TYR A 54 1.16 -3.39 4.42
CA TYR A 54 2.35 -2.98 5.15
C TYR A 54 3.48 -3.96 4.86
N GLY A 55 4.71 -3.45 4.85
CA GLY A 55 5.90 -4.27 4.61
C GLY A 55 7.17 -3.50 4.90
N HIS A 56 8.24 -4.22 5.24
CA HIS A 56 9.49 -3.59 5.63
C HIS A 56 10.19 -2.84 4.49
N ASN A 57 10.81 -1.71 4.84
CA ASN A 57 11.61 -0.87 3.93
C ASN A 57 13.07 -1.36 3.79
N MET A 58 13.28 -2.62 3.43
CA MET A 58 14.61 -3.25 3.52
C MET A 58 15.67 -2.54 2.66
N ARG A 59 16.89 -2.40 3.20
CA ARG A 59 18.02 -1.73 2.50
C ARG A 59 18.48 -2.50 1.26
N ASN A 60 18.44 -3.82 1.30
CA ASN A 60 18.78 -4.71 0.19
C ASN A 60 17.70 -4.77 -0.92
N GLY A 61 16.64 -3.95 -0.84
CA GLY A 61 15.60 -3.86 -1.86
C GLY A 61 14.56 -4.98 -1.82
N THR A 62 14.55 -5.87 -0.83
CA THR A 62 13.47 -6.84 -0.67
C THR A 62 12.24 -6.22 0.00
N MET A 63 11.14 -6.98 0.07
CA MET A 63 9.87 -6.54 0.67
C MET A 63 9.37 -5.25 0.01
N PHE A 64 9.03 -4.23 0.78
CA PHE A 64 8.67 -2.92 0.24
C PHE A 64 9.86 -1.97 0.09
N GLY A 65 11.09 -2.42 0.38
CA GLY A 65 12.31 -1.70 0.01
C GLY A 65 12.44 -1.49 -1.51
N ALA A 66 11.89 -2.42 -2.31
CA ALA A 66 11.80 -2.30 -3.76
C ALA A 66 10.96 -1.11 -4.22
N LEU A 67 9.97 -0.66 -3.44
CA LEU A 67 9.04 0.39 -3.88
C LEU A 67 9.74 1.73 -4.17
N ARG A 68 10.90 1.99 -3.56
CA ARG A 68 11.74 3.18 -3.84
C ARG A 68 12.17 3.26 -5.30
N GLN A 69 12.27 2.12 -6.01
CA GLN A 69 12.62 2.13 -7.44
C GLN A 69 11.51 2.73 -8.31
N LEU A 70 10.28 2.78 -7.80
CA LEU A 70 9.12 3.38 -8.46
C LEU A 70 9.06 4.90 -8.26
N ASP A 71 9.89 5.47 -7.38
CA ASP A 71 9.94 6.93 -7.14
C ASP A 71 10.93 7.67 -8.06
N LYS A 72 11.44 7.00 -9.10
CA LYS A 72 12.41 7.59 -10.03
C LYS A 72 11.73 8.56 -11.00
N SER A 73 12.50 9.49 -11.56
CA SER A 73 12.06 10.58 -12.45
C SER A 73 11.19 10.14 -13.65
N ASP A 74 11.26 8.87 -14.07
CA ASP A 74 10.44 8.31 -15.15
C ASP A 74 9.08 7.76 -14.70
N PHE A 75 8.70 7.89 -13.43
CA PHE A 75 7.41 7.44 -12.91
C PHE A 75 6.22 8.02 -13.69
N VAL A 76 6.32 9.27 -14.15
CA VAL A 76 5.27 9.92 -14.95
C VAL A 76 5.21 9.36 -16.38
N LYS A 77 6.32 8.79 -16.89
CA LYS A 77 6.41 8.27 -18.25
C LYS A 77 5.94 6.82 -18.38
N LYS A 78 5.95 6.07 -17.28
CA LYS A 78 5.59 4.64 -17.26
C LYS A 78 4.35 4.39 -16.44
N VAL A 79 3.46 3.54 -16.95
CA VAL A 79 2.29 3.07 -16.21
C VAL A 79 2.66 1.79 -15.49
N TYR A 80 2.54 1.81 -14.16
CA TYR A 80 2.81 0.64 -13.32
C TYR A 80 1.50 0.06 -12.77
N PHE A 81 1.47 -1.27 -12.66
CA PHE A 81 0.33 -2.01 -12.16
C PHE A 81 0.70 -2.88 -10.96
N ILE A 82 -0.26 -3.06 -10.07
CA ILE A 82 -0.19 -4.00 -8.95
C ILE A 82 -1.29 -5.04 -9.15
N TYR A 83 -0.92 -6.31 -9.02
CA TYR A 83 -1.86 -7.42 -9.01
C TYR A 83 -1.99 -8.00 -7.61
N ILE A 84 -3.22 -8.12 -7.11
CA ILE A 84 -3.55 -8.98 -5.97
C ILE A 84 -4.26 -10.21 -6.54
N ILE A 85 -3.71 -11.38 -6.27
CA ILE A 85 -4.23 -12.66 -6.76
C ILE A 85 -4.70 -13.46 -5.56
N THR A 86 -5.95 -13.89 -5.60
CA THR A 86 -6.58 -14.77 -4.62
C THR A 86 -7.00 -16.06 -5.32
N PRO A 87 -7.39 -17.11 -4.59
CA PRO A 87 -7.93 -18.32 -5.21
C PRO A 87 -9.15 -18.07 -6.12
N THR A 88 -9.93 -17.03 -5.83
CA THR A 88 -11.23 -16.72 -6.48
C THR A 88 -11.19 -15.48 -7.37
N SER A 89 -10.19 -14.61 -7.25
CA SER A 89 -10.14 -13.34 -7.96
C SER A 89 -8.74 -12.87 -8.33
N LYS A 90 -8.66 -12.09 -9.41
CA LYS A 90 -7.47 -11.31 -9.80
C LYS A 90 -7.87 -9.84 -9.79
N ILE A 91 -7.24 -9.04 -8.95
CA ILE A 91 -7.53 -7.62 -8.78
C ILE A 91 -6.37 -6.80 -9.36
N LEU A 92 -6.69 -5.86 -10.24
CA LEU A 92 -5.74 -4.95 -10.87
C LEU A 92 -5.85 -3.56 -10.26
N TYR A 93 -4.73 -3.02 -9.80
CA TYR A 93 -4.59 -1.62 -9.41
C TYR A 93 -3.58 -0.93 -10.32
N ARG A 94 -3.87 0.31 -10.71
CA ARG A 94 -2.92 1.20 -11.38
C ARG A 94 -2.28 2.10 -10.34
N ILE A 95 -0.95 2.13 -10.32
CA ILE A 95 -0.22 3.07 -9.47
C ILE A 95 -0.46 4.49 -9.98
N ARG A 96 -0.90 5.38 -9.09
CA ARG A 96 -1.20 6.79 -9.38
C ARG A 96 -0.11 7.73 -8.90
N SER A 97 0.53 7.40 -7.77
CA SER A 97 1.52 8.27 -7.14
C SER A 97 2.40 7.49 -6.15
N SER A 98 3.65 7.91 -6.01
CA SER A 98 4.48 7.69 -4.83
C SER A 98 4.37 8.89 -3.89
N ALA A 99 4.45 8.64 -2.59
CA ALA A 99 4.41 9.71 -1.59
C ALA A 99 5.31 9.43 -0.39
N VAL A 100 5.75 10.49 0.28
CA VAL A 100 6.39 10.45 1.60
C VAL A 100 5.60 11.33 2.56
N TRP A 101 5.16 10.74 3.66
CA TRP A 101 4.46 11.44 4.74
C TRP A 101 4.82 10.84 6.11
N CYS A 102 4.19 11.29 7.20
CA CYS A 102 4.52 10.87 8.56
C CYS A 102 4.20 9.39 8.85
N ASN A 103 4.64 8.92 10.02
CA ASN A 103 4.47 7.52 10.45
C ASN A 103 3.13 7.21 11.15
N LYS A 104 2.15 8.13 11.11
CA LYS A 104 0.82 7.92 11.68
C LYS A 104 0.13 6.71 11.05
N ASP A 105 -0.69 6.05 11.86
CA ASP A 105 -1.50 4.93 11.39
C ASP A 105 -2.67 5.43 10.54
N ILE A 106 -2.65 5.11 9.25
CA ILE A 106 -3.59 5.68 8.27
C ILE A 106 -5.02 5.22 8.57
N LEU A 107 -5.24 3.91 8.83
CA LEU A 107 -6.57 3.38 9.12
C LEU A 107 -7.14 3.97 10.40
N TYR A 108 -6.33 4.14 11.44
CA TYR A 108 -6.78 4.81 12.67
C TYR A 108 -7.06 6.30 12.48
N THR A 109 -6.27 6.99 11.63
CA THR A 109 -6.38 8.45 11.44
C THR A 109 -7.54 8.84 10.53
N PHE A 110 -7.82 8.06 9.48
CA PHE A 110 -8.77 8.43 8.43
C PHE A 110 -9.94 7.46 8.29
N SER A 111 -10.01 6.42 9.13
CA SER A 111 -10.98 5.33 9.01
C SER A 111 -10.86 4.57 7.67
N ASN A 112 -11.79 3.65 7.40
CA ASN A 112 -11.91 2.94 6.14
C ASN A 112 -13.29 3.20 5.53
N THR A 113 -13.46 4.41 5.01
CA THR A 113 -14.68 4.88 4.34
C THR A 113 -14.33 5.34 2.92
N PRO A 114 -15.33 5.53 2.05
CA PRO A 114 -15.10 6.12 0.72
C PRO A 114 -14.37 7.48 0.72
N ASP A 115 -14.45 8.24 1.81
CA ASP A 115 -13.80 9.55 1.94
C ASP A 115 -12.35 9.47 2.47
N SER A 116 -11.94 8.33 3.04
CA SER A 116 -10.64 8.16 3.71
C SER A 116 -9.46 8.45 2.78
N ILE A 117 -9.55 8.06 1.52
CA ILE A 117 -8.48 8.32 0.54
C ILE A 117 -8.29 9.82 0.29
N TYR A 118 -9.38 10.58 0.15
CA TYR A 118 -9.30 12.03 -0.06
C TYR A 118 -8.63 12.72 1.13
N HIS A 119 -9.02 12.35 2.35
CA HIS A 119 -8.40 12.90 3.56
C HIS A 119 -6.92 12.53 3.69
N PHE A 120 -6.56 11.29 3.36
CA PHE A 120 -5.17 10.83 3.37
C PHE A 120 -4.32 11.58 2.33
N VAL A 121 -4.80 11.68 1.09
CA VAL A 121 -4.12 12.40 0.00
C VAL A 121 -3.99 13.88 0.33
N ARG A 122 -5.03 14.51 0.92
CA ARG A 122 -4.98 15.91 1.37
C ARG A 122 -3.96 16.12 2.49
N ALA A 123 -3.83 15.18 3.43
CA ALA A 123 -2.81 15.25 4.47
C ALA A 123 -1.39 15.14 3.91
N ILE A 124 -1.18 14.28 2.90
CA ILE A 124 0.09 14.20 2.16
C ILE A 124 0.36 15.51 1.42
N ASP A 125 -0.65 16.11 0.78
CA ASP A 125 -0.46 17.34 0.02
C ASP A 125 -0.03 18.51 0.91
N LEU A 126 -0.65 18.64 2.09
CA LEU A 126 -0.38 19.70 3.07
C LEU A 126 0.92 19.50 3.86
N HIS A 127 1.32 18.25 4.14
CA HIS A 127 2.35 17.95 5.15
C HIS A 127 3.41 16.94 4.68
N GLY A 128 3.37 16.54 3.42
CA GLY A 128 4.27 15.54 2.84
C GLY A 128 4.71 15.92 1.44
N THR A 129 5.22 14.92 0.73
CA THR A 129 5.61 15.03 -0.68
C THR A 129 4.95 13.90 -1.47
N SER A 130 4.57 14.18 -2.70
CA SER A 130 4.06 13.15 -3.61
C SER A 130 4.28 13.53 -5.06
N GLN A 131 4.39 12.50 -5.90
CA GLN A 131 4.36 12.67 -7.35
C GLN A 131 2.93 12.91 -7.82
N SER A 132 2.75 13.71 -8.87
CA SER A 132 1.43 13.91 -9.51
C SER A 132 0.30 14.37 -8.55
N LYS A 133 0.62 15.26 -7.60
CA LYS A 133 -0.29 15.80 -6.55
C LYS A 133 -1.70 16.13 -7.04
N ILE A 134 -1.83 16.97 -8.07
CA ILE A 134 -3.13 17.47 -8.56
C ILE A 134 -4.00 16.31 -9.08
N LEU A 135 -3.44 15.46 -9.95
CA LEU A 135 -4.16 14.32 -10.54
C LEU A 135 -4.59 13.31 -9.48
N LEU A 136 -3.75 13.11 -8.45
CA LEU A 136 -4.07 12.23 -7.34
C LEU A 136 -5.22 12.79 -6.49
N LEU A 137 -5.17 14.08 -6.17
CA LEU A 137 -6.21 14.73 -5.37
C LEU A 137 -7.57 14.70 -6.08
N ASP A 138 -7.61 15.00 -7.39
CA ASP A 138 -8.85 14.93 -8.17
C ASP A 138 -9.41 13.51 -8.27
N ALA A 139 -8.56 12.52 -8.55
CA ALA A 139 -8.99 11.13 -8.59
C ALA A 139 -9.54 10.66 -7.23
N SER A 140 -8.97 11.13 -6.11
CA SER A 140 -9.40 10.73 -4.77
C SER A 140 -10.80 11.24 -4.36
N LYS A 141 -11.38 12.19 -5.11
CA LYS A 141 -12.74 12.71 -4.84
C LYS A 141 -13.84 11.74 -5.28
N ASP A 142 -13.55 10.80 -6.17
CA ASP A 142 -14.53 9.80 -6.60
C ASP A 142 -14.74 8.74 -5.51
N LYS A 143 -15.87 8.85 -4.81
CA LYS A 143 -16.26 7.94 -3.71
C LYS A 143 -16.58 6.51 -4.18
N LYS A 144 -16.74 6.27 -5.48
CA LYS A 144 -16.94 4.91 -6.02
C LYS A 144 -15.62 4.18 -6.25
N SER A 145 -14.51 4.92 -6.25
CA SER A 145 -13.19 4.34 -6.46
C SER A 145 -12.69 3.60 -5.22
N GLN A 146 -12.11 2.43 -5.44
CA GLN A 146 -11.38 1.68 -4.41
C GLN A 146 -9.88 1.90 -4.55
N TRP A 147 -9.19 2.00 -3.42
CA TRP A 147 -7.79 2.39 -3.37
C TRP A 147 -6.95 1.38 -2.58
N LEU A 148 -5.69 1.26 -2.99
CA LEU A 148 -4.66 0.48 -2.36
C LEU A 148 -3.50 1.40 -1.99
N VAL A 149 -3.08 1.36 -0.73
CA VAL A 149 -1.86 2.00 -0.25
C VAL A 149 -0.88 0.92 0.17
N LEU A 150 0.31 0.90 -0.45
CA LEU A 150 1.44 0.14 0.07
C LEU A 150 2.26 1.06 0.97
N SER A 151 2.37 0.72 2.25
CA SER A 151 3.04 1.52 3.28
C SER A 151 4.31 0.83 3.75
N THR A 152 5.45 1.49 3.58
CA THR A 152 6.70 0.96 4.13
C THR A 152 6.73 1.11 5.66
N CYS A 153 7.10 0.05 6.38
CA CYS A 153 7.32 0.06 7.82
C CYS A 153 8.82 -0.01 8.15
N GLY A 154 9.25 0.76 9.16
CA GLY A 154 10.62 0.79 9.68
C GLY A 154 10.63 1.31 11.11
N SER A 155 11.62 0.90 11.89
CA SER A 155 11.66 1.10 13.35
C SER A 155 11.80 2.56 13.79
N ASP A 156 12.51 3.39 13.01
CA ASP A 156 13.03 4.67 13.52
C ASP A 156 12.81 5.88 12.59
N SER A 157 11.93 5.81 11.60
CA SER A 157 11.69 6.94 10.70
C SER A 157 10.45 7.76 11.09
N LYS A 158 10.62 9.09 11.20
CA LYS A 158 9.50 10.05 11.33
C LYS A 158 8.56 10.04 10.12
N THR A 159 9.01 9.46 9.01
CA THR A 159 8.29 9.38 7.74
C THR A 159 8.24 7.97 7.19
N ARG A 160 7.29 7.72 6.28
CA ARG A 160 7.13 6.47 5.55
C ARG A 160 6.99 6.78 4.06
N PHE A 161 7.42 5.83 3.23
CA PHE A 161 7.18 5.85 1.80
C PHE A 161 5.91 5.08 1.47
N PHE A 162 5.14 5.62 0.53
CA PHE A 162 3.85 5.11 0.12
C PHE A 162 3.78 4.94 -1.40
N ILE A 163 3.14 3.87 -1.84
CA ILE A 163 2.61 3.75 -3.19
C ILE A 163 1.09 3.80 -3.11
N ILE A 164 0.50 4.73 -3.85
CA ILE A 164 -0.94 4.95 -3.89
C ILE A 164 -1.46 4.50 -5.24
N ALA A 165 -2.37 3.53 -5.24
CA ALA A 165 -2.88 2.89 -6.43
C ALA A 165 -4.40 2.82 -6.41
N GLN A 166 -5.01 2.98 -7.58
CA GLN A 166 -6.46 2.96 -7.75
C GLN A 166 -6.86 1.64 -8.42
N LYS A 167 -7.89 0.98 -7.91
CA LYS A 167 -8.44 -0.23 -8.53
C LYS A 167 -8.92 0.09 -9.94
N GLN A 168 -8.58 -0.79 -10.89
CA GLN A 168 -8.98 -0.66 -12.29
C GLN A 168 -9.97 -1.75 -12.68
N ASN A 169 -9.71 -2.99 -12.23
CA ASN A 169 -10.57 -4.12 -12.55
C ASN A 169 -10.44 -5.23 -11.52
N GLU A 170 -11.42 -6.13 -11.51
CA GLU A 170 -11.39 -7.40 -10.79
C GLU A 170 -12.03 -8.49 -11.66
N TRP A 171 -11.28 -9.55 -11.92
CA TRP A 171 -11.80 -10.75 -12.55
C TRP A 171 -12.10 -11.78 -11.47
N ARG A 172 -13.35 -12.25 -11.39
CA ARG A 172 -13.76 -13.35 -10.51
C ARG A 172 -13.94 -14.62 -11.33
N LYS A 173 -13.58 -15.75 -10.73
CA LYS A 173 -13.89 -17.08 -11.27
C LYS A 173 -15.38 -17.38 -11.14
#